data_AF-A0AAW3WRQ6-F1
#
_entry.id   AF-A0AAW3WRQ6-F1
#
_cell.length_a   1.000
_cell.length_b   1.000
_cell.length_c   1.000
_cell.angle_alpha   90.00
_cell.angle_beta   90.00
_cell.angle_gamma   90.00
#
_symmetry.space_group_name_H-M   'P 1'
#
loop_
_entity.id
_entity.type
_entity.pdbx_description
1 polymer ?
#
loop_
_entity_poly.entity_id
_entity_poly.type
_entity_poly.pdbx_seq_one_letter_code
_entity_poly.pdbx_strand_id
1 'polypeptide(L)'
;MERLQLIAIKRTAMGTAFFCTGPYDYDHGFDRLMSCKTLEDLRSVVFGDILLHTFLEQRKVDEVKQFVLKEAIQLVSAIEHVSWDVAETLLLQVLTDVTRQVLGNEQARDIV
;
A
#
# COMPACT_ATOMS: atom_id res chain seq x y z
N MET A 1 3.99 -8.71 -13.79
CA MET A 1 2.99 -8.68 -12.70
C MET A 1 1.65 -8.15 -13.19
N GLU A 2 0.57 -8.92 -12.98
CA GLU A 2 -0.80 -8.48 -13.25
C GLU A 2 -1.33 -7.56 -12.13
N ARG A 3 -2.32 -6.70 -12.44
CA ARG A 3 -2.90 -5.76 -11.47
C ARG A 3 -3.45 -6.46 -10.22
N LEU A 4 -4.11 -7.60 -10.39
CA LEU A 4 -4.67 -8.37 -9.28
C LEU A 4 -3.58 -8.97 -8.38
N GLN A 5 -2.45 -9.39 -8.95
CA GLN A 5 -1.32 -9.87 -8.17
C GLN A 5 -0.70 -8.75 -7.32
N LEU A 6 -0.51 -7.56 -7.90
CA LEU A 6 0.02 -6.42 -7.15
C LEU A 6 -0.90 -6.03 -5.99
N ILE A 7 -2.20 -5.98 -6.25
CA ILE A 7 -3.22 -5.71 -5.24
C ILE A 7 -3.12 -6.74 -4.10
N ALA A 8 -3.04 -8.02 -4.44
CA ALA A 8 -2.93 -9.10 -3.45
C ALA A 8 -1.65 -8.99 -2.62
N ILE A 9 -0.52 -8.64 -3.25
CA ILE A 9 0.76 -8.42 -2.57
C ILE A 9 0.64 -7.25 -1.58
N LYS A 10 0.15 -6.09 -2.04
CA LYS A 10 -0.03 -4.90 -1.19
C LYS A 10 -0.94 -5.19 0.01
N ARG A 11 -2.05 -5.90 -0.22
CA ARG A 11 -2.97 -6.33 0.84
C ARG A 11 -2.30 -7.27 1.85
N THR A 12 -1.53 -8.22 1.35
CA THR A 12 -0.79 -9.17 2.21
C THR A 12 0.24 -8.45 3.06
N ALA A 13 1.00 -7.52 2.46
CA ALA A 13 1.97 -6.69 3.18
C ALA A 13 1.31 -5.78 4.21
N MET A 14 0.14 -5.20 3.91
CA MET A 14 -0.62 -4.43 4.91
C MET A 14 -1.03 -5.30 6.11
N GLY A 15 -1.38 -6.57 5.86
CA GLY A 15 -1.76 -7.53 6.90
C GLY A 15 -0.67 -7.86 7.93
N THR A 16 0.59 -7.51 7.67
CA THR A 16 1.69 -7.72 8.62
C THR A 16 1.80 -6.59 9.65
N ALA A 17 1.30 -5.39 9.31
CA ALA A 17 1.33 -4.21 10.17
C ALA A 17 -0.04 -3.85 10.72
N PHE A 18 -1.10 -4.18 9.99
CA PHE A 18 -2.47 -3.84 10.34
C PHE A 18 -3.37 -5.06 10.28
N PHE A 19 -4.38 -5.11 11.14
CA PHE A 19 -5.48 -6.07 11.02
C PHE A 19 -6.77 -5.34 10.65
N CYS A 20 -7.51 -5.88 9.69
CA CYS A 20 -8.82 -5.38 9.32
C CYS A 20 -9.90 -6.09 10.16
N THR A 21 -10.83 -5.36 10.77
CA THR A 21 -11.98 -5.97 11.47
C THR A 21 -13.06 -6.49 10.51
N GLY A 22 -12.97 -6.17 9.21
CA GLY A 22 -13.86 -6.66 8.16
C GLY A 22 -13.18 -6.79 6.78
N PRO A 23 -13.82 -7.50 5.81
CA PRO A 23 -13.21 -7.84 4.52
C PRO A 23 -13.17 -6.68 3.49
N TYR A 24 -13.49 -5.44 3.87
CA TYR A 24 -13.95 -4.40 2.96
C TYR A 24 -13.02 -3.23 2.66
N ASP A 25 -11.77 -3.22 3.14
CA ASP A 25 -10.87 -2.17 2.65
C ASP A 25 -10.45 -2.50 1.22
N TYR A 26 -11.12 -1.83 0.28
CA TYR A 26 -10.82 -1.82 -1.14
C TYR A 26 -9.41 -1.26 -1.33
N ASP A 27 -8.41 -2.15 -1.31
CA ASP A 27 -7.08 -2.14 -1.93
C ASP A 27 -6.17 -0.90 -1.82
N HIS A 28 -6.62 0.16 -1.16
CA HIS A 28 -5.91 1.44 -1.07
C HIS A 28 -5.19 1.63 0.26
N GLY A 29 -5.32 0.71 1.22
CA GLY A 29 -4.64 0.81 2.52
C GLY A 29 -3.12 1.00 2.40
N PHE A 30 -2.48 0.31 1.45
CA PHE A 30 -1.06 0.47 1.16
C PHE A 30 -0.72 1.88 0.64
N ASP A 31 -1.46 2.36 -0.36
CA ASP A 31 -1.19 3.67 -0.97
C ASP A 31 -1.51 4.82 0.00
N ARG A 32 -2.56 4.66 0.82
CA ARG A 32 -2.90 5.57 1.93
C ARG A 32 -1.78 5.60 2.97
N LEU A 33 -1.27 4.44 3.39
CA LEU A 33 -0.13 4.35 4.30
C LEU A 33 1.08 5.10 3.76
N MET A 34 1.42 4.92 2.48
CA MET A 34 2.55 5.63 1.87
C MET A 34 2.35 7.16 1.85
N SER A 35 1.09 7.61 1.85
CA SER A 35 0.71 9.03 1.87
C SER A 35 0.67 9.67 3.27
N CYS A 36 0.62 8.88 4.35
CA CYS A 36 0.59 9.39 5.73
C CYS A 36 1.83 10.22 6.08
N LYS A 37 1.67 11.32 6.80
CA LYS A 37 2.79 12.18 7.23
C LYS A 37 2.93 12.23 8.75
N THR A 38 1.84 12.01 9.46
CA THR A 38 1.74 12.15 10.91
C THR A 38 1.15 10.89 11.55
N LEU A 39 1.38 10.73 12.86
CA LEU A 39 0.78 9.63 13.63
C LEU A 39 -0.75 9.76 13.69
N GLU A 40 -1.28 10.98 13.58
CA GLU A 40 -2.72 11.21 13.49
C GLU A 40 -3.28 10.63 12.18
N ASP A 41 -2.55 10.71 11.06
CA ASP A 41 -2.96 10.10 9.80
C ASP A 41 -3.10 8.57 9.91
N LEU A 42 -2.27 7.93 10.73
CA LEU A 42 -2.35 6.49 11.02
C LEU A 42 -3.51 6.13 11.95
N ARG A 43 -3.94 7.06 12.81
CA ARG A 43 -5.03 6.89 13.78
C ARG A 43 -6.36 7.47 13.28
N SER A 44 -6.34 8.05 12.08
CA SER A 44 -7.48 8.70 11.44
C SER A 44 -8.50 7.68 10.99
N VAL A 45 -9.78 8.10 11.01
CA VAL A 45 -10.92 7.36 10.45
C VAL A 45 -10.75 7.02 8.96
N VAL A 46 -9.75 7.60 8.28
CA VAL A 46 -9.34 7.29 6.90
C VAL A 46 -8.80 5.85 6.76
N PHE A 47 -8.29 5.24 7.83
CA PHE A 47 -8.01 3.79 7.86
C PHE A 47 -9.24 2.96 8.25
N GLY A 48 -10.31 3.59 8.73
CA GLY A 48 -11.54 2.93 9.13
C GLY A 48 -11.30 1.83 10.18
N ASP A 49 -11.86 0.66 9.91
CA ASP A 49 -11.80 -0.59 10.66
C ASP A 49 -10.42 -1.31 10.61
N ILE A 50 -9.38 -0.60 10.19
CA ILE A 50 -8.02 -1.11 10.10
C ILE A 50 -7.21 -0.61 11.27
N LEU A 51 -6.75 -1.54 12.09
CA LEU A 51 -6.06 -1.25 13.34
C LEU A 51 -4.59 -1.67 13.23
N LEU A 52 -3.70 -0.74 13.60
CA LEU A 52 -2.27 -1.00 13.66
C LEU A 52 -1.98 -2.04 14.75
N HIS A 53 -1.10 -3.01 14.48
CA HIS A 53 -0.69 -3.95 15.50
C HIS A 53 0.03 -3.24 16.67
N THR A 54 -0.22 -3.72 17.89
CA THR A 54 0.29 -3.12 19.13
C THR A 54 1.82 -2.98 19.16
N PHE A 55 2.57 -3.89 18.52
CA PHE A 55 4.03 -3.80 18.45
C PHE A 55 4.55 -2.65 17.56
N LEU A 56 3.67 -2.03 16.76
CA LEU A 56 3.96 -0.88 15.90
C LEU A 56 3.37 0.43 16.43
N GLU A 57 2.52 0.43 17.46
CA GLU A 57 1.82 1.63 17.95
C GLU A 57 2.72 2.77 18.43
N GLN A 58 3.94 2.43 18.87
CA GLN A 58 4.94 3.40 19.36
C GLN A 58 5.96 3.79 18.28
N ARG A 59 5.83 3.23 17.07
CA ARG A 59 6.75 3.49 15.96
C ARG A 59 6.39 4.78 15.25
N LYS A 60 7.40 5.41 14.65
CA LYS A 60 7.17 6.57 13.78
C LYS A 60 6.48 6.11 12.50
N VAL A 61 5.74 7.02 11.86
CA VAL A 61 5.04 6.74 10.59
C VAL A 61 5.99 6.13 9.54
N ASP A 62 7.18 6.71 9.40
CA ASP A 62 8.17 6.22 8.43
C ASP A 62 8.67 4.82 8.75
N GLU A 63 8.76 4.45 10.04
CA GLU A 63 9.14 3.10 10.46
C GLU A 63 8.04 2.09 10.09
N VAL A 64 6.77 2.45 10.25
CA VAL A 64 5.62 1.62 9.85
C VAL A 64 5.56 1.47 8.33
N LYS A 65 5.77 2.56 7.57
CA LYS A 65 5.85 2.53 6.11
C LYS A 65 6.96 1.60 5.63
N GLN A 66 8.17 1.76 6.18
CA GLN A 66 9.32 0.94 5.81
C GLN A 66 9.10 -0.53 6.11
N PHE A 67 8.45 -0.84 7.24
CA PHE A 67 8.08 -2.21 7.58
C PHE A 67 7.17 -2.83 6.50
N VAL A 68 6.05 -2.17 6.17
CA VAL A 68 5.11 -2.66 5.15
C VAL A 68 5.74 -2.71 3.76
N LEU A 69 6.54 -1.70 3.39
CA LEU A 69 7.22 -1.65 2.11
C LEU A 69 8.20 -2.81 1.94
N LYS A 70 8.98 -3.13 2.98
CA LYS A 70 9.93 -4.24 2.97
C LYS A 70 9.22 -5.59 2.76
N GLU A 71 8.10 -5.80 3.44
CA GLU A 71 7.29 -7.02 3.25
C GLU A 71 6.75 -7.13 1.82
N ALA A 72 6.26 -6.02 1.24
CA ALA A 72 5.81 -5.99 -0.15
C ALA A 72 6.95 -6.30 -1.14
N ILE A 73 8.14 -5.73 -0.95
CA ILE A 73 9.33 -6.00 -1.78
C ILE A 73 9.73 -7.48 -1.68
N GLN A 74 9.73 -8.04 -0.46
CA GLN A 74 10.05 -9.44 -0.25
C GLN A 74 9.06 -10.37 -0.96
N LEU A 75 7.76 -10.05 -0.91
CA LEU A 75 6.73 -10.81 -1.63
C LEU A 75 6.90 -10.73 -3.15
N VAL A 76 7.16 -9.54 -3.71
CA VAL A 76 7.45 -9.39 -5.15
C VAL A 76 8.69 -10.18 -5.54
N SER A 77 9.77 -10.07 -4.77
CA SER A 77 11.03 -10.80 -5.02
C SER A 77 10.80 -12.31 -5.04
N ALA A 78 9.99 -12.83 -4.12
CA ALA A 78 9.68 -14.26 -4.04
C ALA A 78 8.78 -14.75 -5.19
N ILE A 79 7.77 -13.96 -5.58
CA ILE A 79 6.78 -14.33 -6.62
C ILE A 79 7.39 -14.22 -8.02
N GLU A 80 8.13 -13.15 -8.29
CA GLU A 80 8.70 -12.86 -9.61
C GLU A 80 10.13 -13.43 -9.76
N HIS A 81 10.69 -14.02 -8.69
CA HIS A 81 12.05 -14.57 -8.65
C HIS A 81 13.14 -13.56 -9.05
N VAL A 82 13.02 -12.32 -8.57
CA VAL A 82 13.94 -11.21 -8.87
C VAL A 82 14.69 -10.71 -7.64
N SER A 83 15.76 -9.95 -7.83
CA SER A 83 16.46 -9.27 -6.74
C SER A 83 15.58 -8.21 -6.06
N TRP A 84 15.95 -7.80 -4.86
CA TRP A 84 15.18 -6.82 -4.08
C TRP A 84 15.08 -5.45 -4.77
N ASP A 85 16.17 -4.98 -5.40
CA ASP A 85 16.17 -3.70 -6.13
C ASP A 85 15.22 -3.73 -7.34
N VAL A 86 15.14 -4.88 -8.03
CA VAL A 86 14.21 -5.08 -9.14
C VAL A 86 12.78 -5.19 -8.62
N ALA A 87 12.57 -5.90 -7.50
CA ALA A 87 11.26 -6.01 -6.86
C ALA A 87 10.71 -4.65 -6.39
N GLU A 88 11.56 -3.80 -5.79
CA GLU A 88 11.22 -2.43 -5.42
C GLU A 88 10.84 -1.62 -6.65
N THR A 89 11.63 -1.70 -7.71
CA THR A 89 11.35 -1.02 -8.98
C THR A 89 9.99 -1.46 -9.56
N LEU A 90 9.68 -2.75 -9.57
CA LEU A 90 8.40 -3.29 -10.04
C LEU A 90 7.23 -2.83 -9.17
N LEU A 91 7.40 -2.79 -7.85
CA LEU A 91 6.39 -2.33 -6.90
C LEU A 91 6.08 -0.83 -7.10
N LEU A 92 7.11 -0.01 -7.33
CA LEU A 92 7.02 1.44 -7.47
C LEU A 92 6.62 1.90 -8.88
N GLN A 93 7.03 1.20 -9.94
CA GLN A 93 6.63 1.54 -11.31
C GLN A 93 5.12 1.45 -11.49
N VAL A 94 4.46 0.48 -10.87
CA VAL A 94 3.00 0.36 -10.97
C VAL A 94 2.26 1.47 -10.22
N LEU A 95 2.87 2.11 -9.20
CA LEU A 95 2.29 3.33 -8.60
C LEU A 95 2.18 4.49 -9.60
N THR A 96 3.11 4.55 -10.56
CA THR A 96 3.20 5.68 -11.50
C THR A 96 2.16 5.55 -12.62
N ASP A 97 1.88 4.33 -13.09
CA ASP A 97 0.81 4.07 -14.06
C ASP A 97 -0.59 4.18 -13.46
N VAL A 98 -0.77 3.79 -12.19
CA VAL A 98 -2.04 3.97 -11.46
C VAL A 98 -2.37 5.46 -11.28
N THR A 99 -1.37 6.29 -10.95
CA THR A 99 -1.56 7.74 -10.80
C THR A 99 -1.92 8.40 -12.14
N ARG A 100 -1.34 7.95 -13.26
CA ARG A 100 -1.66 8.45 -14.60
C ARG A 100 -3.05 8.05 -15.09
N GLN A 101 -3.51 6.82 -14.81
CA GLN A 101 -4.84 6.38 -15.26
C GLN A 101 -5.98 7.00 -14.43
N VAL A 102 -5.79 7.20 -13.13
CA VAL A 102 -6.81 7.86 -12.28
C VAL A 102 -6.94 9.34 -12.65
N LEU A 103 -5.82 10.07 -12.77
CA LEU A 103 -5.84 11.49 -13.17
C LEU A 103 -6.25 11.69 -14.65
N GLY A 104 -5.91 10.75 -15.54
CA GLY A 104 -6.31 10.77 -16.94
C GLY A 104 -7.81 10.50 -17.15
N ASN A 105 -8.44 9.72 -16.25
CA ASN A 105 -9.88 9.45 -16.31
C ASN A 105 -10.73 10.54 -15.63
N GLU A 106 -10.18 11.29 -14.66
CA GLU A 106 -10.86 12.44 -14.08
C GLU A 106 -10.91 13.63 -15.04
N GLN A 107 -9.84 13.89 -15.81
CA GLN A 107 -9.87 14.93 -16.85
C GLN A 107 -10.80 14.62 -18.03
N ALA A 108 -11.15 13.35 -18.27
CA ALA A 108 -12.06 12.95 -19.34
C ALA A 108 -13.55 13.06 -18.97
N ARG A 109 -13.89 13.24 -17.68
CA ARG A 109 -15.28 13.34 -17.22
C ARG A 109 -15.82 14.78 -17.16
N ASP A 110 -14.96 15.78 -17.25
CA ASP A 110 -15.36 17.20 -17.32
C ASP A 110 -15.57 17.69 -18.77
N ILE A 111 -15.52 16.78 -19.76
CA ILE A 111 -15.75 17.08 -21.17
C ILE A 111 -16.69 16.04 -21.81
N VAL A 112 -17.91 15.87 -21.27
CA VAL A 112 -19.08 15.39 -22.04
C VAL A 112 -20.36 16.00 -21.48
#